data_AF-A0A7V9DRH0-F1
#
_entry.id   AF-A0A7V9DRH0-F1
#
_cell.length_a   1.000
_cell.length_b   1.000
_cell.length_c   1.000
_cell.angle_alpha   90.00
_cell.angle_beta   90.00
_cell.angle_gamma   90.00
#
_symmetry.space_group_name_H-M   'P 1'
#
loop_
_entity.id
_entity.type
_entity.pdbx_description
1 polymer ?
#
loop_
_entity_poly.entity_id
_entity_poly.type
_entity_poly.pdbx_seq_one_letter_code
_entity_poly.pdbx_strand_id
1 'polypeptide(L)'
;MPLLAQPVRLVSSGSRVVVEPAEPAPGAPRPAGGWLARLPHAVLAWSVVCVALGLTLFVRNRQAPGTEQFFDPVLPALALAFPLAGALLASRRRRYPLEWVLLAGGVSAAGFLCEQYAVYVIHAEPGRLGGGTWAAWVSTWAWAPAYLAALTLLPLLFPDGHPPSPRWRPVVWVVVAGIAATTLAAALSSEHLASPAPGNPLAVAGLA
;
A
#
# COMPACT_ATOMS: atom_id res chain seq x y z
N MET A 1 9.70 -31.55 -0.73
CA MET A 1 9.64 -32.62 0.30
C MET A 1 10.06 -32.01 1.63
N PRO A 2 9.39 -32.26 2.77
CA PRO A 2 8.92 -33.58 3.21
C PRO A 2 7.43 -33.66 3.58
N LEU A 3 6.84 -34.81 3.27
CA LEU A 3 5.58 -35.29 3.84
C LEU A 3 5.85 -35.62 5.32
N LEU A 4 5.35 -34.79 6.24
CA LEU A 4 5.34 -35.12 7.66
C LEU A 4 4.29 -36.22 7.87
N ALA A 5 4.78 -37.42 8.17
CA ALA A 5 3.99 -38.55 8.62
C ALA A 5 3.10 -38.12 9.79
N GLN A 6 1.78 -38.13 9.59
CA GLN A 6 0.85 -38.00 10.70
C GLN A 6 0.81 -39.31 11.49
N PRO A 7 0.79 -39.27 12.83
CA PRO A 7 0.69 -40.47 13.64
C PRO A 7 -0.73 -41.04 13.56
N VAL A 8 -0.90 -42.14 12.81
CA VAL A 8 -2.16 -42.89 12.72
C VAL A 8 -2.20 -43.91 13.85
N ARG A 9 -3.26 -43.90 14.67
CA ARG A 9 -3.56 -44.99 15.61
C ARG A 9 -4.38 -46.06 14.89
N LEU A 10 -3.89 -47.29 14.88
CA LEU A 10 -4.64 -48.46 14.42
C LEU A 10 -5.31 -49.10 15.63
N VAL A 11 -6.64 -49.04 15.70
CA VAL A 11 -7.44 -49.78 16.69
C VAL A 11 -8.12 -50.93 15.95
N SER A 12 -7.75 -52.17 16.25
CA SER A 12 -8.43 -53.34 15.68
C SER A 12 -9.61 -53.75 16.57
N SER A 13 -10.83 -53.59 16.05
CA SER A 13 -12.03 -54.20 16.64
C SER A 13 -12.77 -54.95 15.54
N GLY A 14 -12.65 -56.28 15.54
CA GLY A 14 -13.22 -57.14 14.50
C GLY A 14 -12.64 -56.87 13.09
N SER A 15 -13.14 -57.59 12.08
CA SER A 15 -12.62 -57.63 10.69
C SER A 15 -12.74 -56.32 9.89
N ARG A 16 -12.88 -55.17 10.54
CA ARG A 16 -12.92 -53.84 9.89
C ARG A 16 -11.89 -52.92 10.51
N VAL A 17 -10.91 -52.51 9.69
CA VAL A 17 -10.00 -51.41 10.02
C VAL A 17 -10.75 -50.11 9.73
N VAL A 18 -11.27 -49.46 10.77
CA VAL A 18 -11.86 -48.12 10.67
C VAL A 18 -10.73 -47.12 10.87
N VAL A 19 -10.42 -46.35 9.82
CA VAL A 19 -9.46 -45.24 9.91
C VAL A 19 -10.22 -44.03 10.44
N GLU A 20 -10.20 -43.84 11.76
CA GLU A 20 -10.70 -42.59 12.37
C GLU A 20 -9.64 -41.49 12.24
N PRO A 21 -10.03 -40.25 11.88
CA PRO A 21 -9.14 -39.10 11.97
C PRO A 21 -8.68 -38.97 13.43
N ALA A 22 -7.38 -39.03 13.67
CA ALA A 22 -6.85 -38.83 15.02
C ALA A 22 -7.37 -37.50 15.58
N GLU A 23 -8.03 -37.55 16.75
CA GLU A 23 -8.41 -36.33 17.45
C GLU A 23 -7.17 -35.44 17.58
N PRO A 24 -7.26 -34.16 17.16
CA PRO A 24 -6.12 -33.26 17.25
C PRO A 24 -5.67 -33.19 18.71
N ALA A 25 -4.39 -33.46 18.95
CA ALA A 25 -3.83 -33.50 20.30
C ALA A 25 -4.25 -32.26 21.10
N PRO A 26 -4.79 -32.43 22.33
CA PRO A 26 -5.20 -31.29 23.15
C PRO A 26 -3.99 -30.39 23.39
N GLY A 27 -3.99 -29.21 22.76
CA GLY A 27 -2.88 -28.24 22.80
C GLY A 27 -2.16 -27.96 21.49
N ALA A 28 -2.54 -28.59 20.35
CA ALA A 28 -2.00 -28.19 19.05
C ALA A 28 -2.28 -26.69 18.81
N PRO A 29 -1.26 -25.87 18.50
CA PRO A 29 -1.46 -24.45 18.26
C PRO A 29 -2.45 -24.29 17.12
N ARG A 30 -3.64 -23.75 17.43
CA ARG A 30 -4.61 -23.37 16.40
C ARG A 30 -3.87 -22.48 15.40
N PRO A 31 -3.93 -22.75 14.08
CA PRO A 31 -3.39 -21.80 13.12
C PRO A 31 -4.00 -20.46 13.49
N ALA A 32 -3.17 -19.48 13.82
CA ALA A 32 -3.63 -18.18 14.24
C ALA A 32 -4.47 -17.61 13.09
N GLY A 33 -5.78 -17.84 13.11
CA GLY A 33 -6.76 -17.29 12.19
C GLY A 33 -7.00 -15.82 12.48
N GLY A 34 -5.92 -15.12 12.84
CA GLY A 34 -5.90 -13.73 13.24
C GLY A 34 -6.09 -12.85 12.03
N TRP A 35 -6.72 -11.70 12.28
CA TRP A 35 -6.82 -10.51 11.44
C TRP A 35 -5.65 -10.29 10.44
N LEU A 36 -4.42 -10.65 10.81
CA LEU A 36 -3.22 -10.66 9.97
C LEU A 36 -3.39 -11.41 8.63
N ALA A 37 -4.12 -12.52 8.59
CA ALA A 37 -4.38 -13.27 7.35
C ALA A 37 -5.31 -12.53 6.37
N ARG A 38 -6.11 -11.57 6.86
CA ARG A 38 -7.08 -10.79 6.08
C ARG A 38 -6.53 -9.44 5.64
N LEU A 39 -5.48 -8.93 6.29
CA LEU A 39 -4.86 -7.64 5.94
C LEU A 39 -4.52 -7.48 4.45
N PRO A 40 -3.92 -8.47 3.76
CA PRO A 40 -3.59 -8.32 2.34
C PRO A 40 -4.83 -8.07 1.46
N HIS A 41 -5.92 -8.79 1.75
CA HIS A 41 -7.18 -8.66 1.01
C HIS A 41 -7.87 -7.33 1.32
N ALA A 42 -7.81 -6.88 2.57
CA ALA A 42 -8.36 -5.59 2.98
C ALA A 42 -7.60 -4.42 2.34
N VAL A 43 -6.26 -4.47 2.32
CA VAL A 43 -5.42 -3.46 1.67
C VAL A 43 -5.64 -3.45 0.15
N LEU A 44 -5.75 -4.62 -0.48
CA LEU A 44 -6.08 -4.72 -1.90
C LEU A 44 -7.46 -4.12 -2.21
N ALA A 45 -8.48 -4.49 -1.44
CA ALA A 45 -9.82 -3.95 -1.60
C ALA A 45 -9.85 -2.42 -1.41
N TRP A 46 -9.12 -1.92 -0.40
CA TRP A 46 -8.93 -0.49 -0.17
C TRP A 46 -8.29 0.20 -1.39
N SER A 47 -7.18 -0.33 -1.90
CA SER A 47 -6.51 0.20 -3.09
C SER A 47 -7.45 0.25 -4.29
N VAL A 48 -8.22 -0.81 -4.54
CA VAL A 48 -9.17 -0.88 -5.65
C VAL A 48 -10.26 0.19 -5.51
N VAL A 49 -10.81 0.37 -4.30
CA VAL A 49 -11.82 1.40 -4.04
C VAL A 49 -11.24 2.80 -4.24
N CYS A 50 -10.06 3.08 -3.69
CA CYS A 50 -9.41 4.39 -3.84
C CYS A 50 -9.14 4.72 -5.32
N VAL A 51 -8.62 3.75 -6.07
CA VAL A 51 -8.36 3.90 -7.50
C VAL A 51 -9.67 4.14 -8.28
N ALA A 52 -10.72 3.35 -8.02
CA ALA A 52 -11.99 3.49 -8.72
C ALA A 52 -12.65 4.86 -8.47
N LEU A 53 -12.62 5.32 -7.21
CA LEU A 53 -13.11 6.66 -6.85
C LEU A 53 -12.25 7.76 -7.47
N GLY A 54 -10.92 7.61 -7.42
CA GLY A 54 -9.99 8.56 -8.02
C GLY A 54 -10.18 8.69 -9.53
N LEU A 55 -10.38 7.57 -10.24
CA LEU A 55 -10.67 7.57 -11.68
C LEU A 55 -12.03 8.21 -11.99
N THR A 56 -13.02 8.00 -11.14
CA THR A 56 -14.34 8.64 -11.29
C THR A 56 -14.21 10.17 -11.19
N LEU A 57 -13.47 10.65 -10.18
CA LEU A 57 -13.19 12.07 -10.01
C LEU A 57 -12.32 12.62 -11.14
N PHE A 58 -11.31 11.87 -11.60
CA PHE A 58 -10.48 12.25 -12.74
C PHE A 58 -11.30 12.48 -14.00
N VAL A 59 -12.22 11.56 -14.33
CA VAL A 59 -13.14 11.70 -15.47
C VAL A 59 -14.06 12.92 -15.31
N ARG A 60 -14.56 13.17 -14.10
CA ARG A 60 -15.43 14.31 -13.80
C ARG A 60 -14.67 15.64 -13.89
N ASN A 61 -13.47 15.69 -13.33
CA ASN A 61 -12.57 16.84 -13.40
C ASN A 61 -12.28 17.17 -14.87
N ARG A 62 -12.04 16.17 -15.72
CA ARG A 62 -11.86 16.35 -17.18
C ARG A 62 -13.00 17.10 -17.89
N GLN A 63 -14.20 17.04 -17.35
CA GLN A 63 -15.36 17.72 -17.93
C GLN A 63 -15.53 19.14 -17.36
N ALA A 64 -14.78 19.51 -16.32
CA ALA A 64 -14.87 20.81 -15.67
C ALA A 64 -13.93 21.84 -16.34
N PRO A 65 -14.45 23.02 -16.76
CA PRO A 65 -13.64 24.08 -17.35
C PRO A 65 -12.52 24.55 -16.41
N GLY A 66 -11.31 24.80 -16.94
CA GLY A 66 -10.19 25.36 -16.18
C GLY A 66 -9.39 24.34 -15.35
N THR A 67 -9.64 23.05 -15.53
CA THR A 67 -8.88 21.97 -14.89
C THR A 67 -7.82 21.33 -15.80
N GLU A 68 -7.63 21.84 -17.02
CA GLU A 68 -6.79 21.20 -18.05
C GLU A 68 -5.34 20.98 -17.63
N GLN A 69 -4.81 21.90 -16.83
CA GLN A 69 -3.44 21.86 -16.33
C GLN A 69 -3.17 20.75 -15.31
N PHE A 70 -4.21 20.17 -14.70
CA PHE A 70 -4.09 19.10 -13.71
C PHE A 70 -4.10 17.70 -14.34
N PHE A 71 -4.10 17.61 -15.67
CA PHE A 71 -4.07 16.33 -16.39
C PHE A 71 -2.65 15.85 -16.65
N ASP A 72 -2.04 15.24 -15.64
CA ASP A 72 -0.85 14.41 -15.81
C ASP A 72 -1.25 12.92 -15.87
N PRO A 73 -1.12 12.23 -17.02
CA PRO A 73 -1.44 10.81 -17.13
C PRO A 73 -0.44 9.89 -16.39
N VAL A 74 0.74 10.40 -16.00
CA VAL A 74 1.80 9.61 -15.34
C VAL A 74 1.38 9.19 -13.93
N LEU A 75 0.78 10.10 -13.16
CA LEU A 75 0.34 9.85 -11.78
C LEU A 75 -0.73 8.74 -11.69
N PRO A 76 -1.84 8.77 -12.46
CA PRO A 76 -2.81 7.68 -12.52
C PRO A 76 -2.19 6.34 -12.96
N ALA A 77 -1.28 6.37 -13.95
CA ALA A 77 -0.62 5.16 -14.45
C ALA A 77 0.24 4.51 -13.37
N LEU A 78 1.01 5.30 -12.62
CA LEU A 78 1.80 4.83 -11.49
C LEU A 78 0.90 4.35 -10.34
N ALA A 79 -0.16 5.08 -10.01
CA ALA A 79 -1.12 4.72 -8.97
C ALA A 79 -1.85 3.39 -9.26
N LEU A 80 -1.97 3.00 -10.54
CA LEU A 80 -2.48 1.70 -10.98
C LEU A 80 -1.37 0.63 -10.99
N ALA A 81 -0.18 0.97 -11.48
CA ALA A 81 0.93 0.04 -11.62
C ALA A 81 1.38 -0.55 -10.28
N PHE A 82 1.46 0.26 -9.22
CA PHE A 82 1.94 -0.20 -7.90
C PHE A 82 1.00 -1.22 -7.22
N PRO A 83 -0.33 -0.97 -7.10
CA PRO A 83 -1.26 -1.97 -6.57
C PRO A 83 -1.31 -3.24 -7.43
N LEU A 84 -1.26 -3.12 -8.76
CA LEU A 84 -1.23 -4.27 -9.66
C LEU A 84 0.04 -5.10 -9.48
N ALA A 85 1.19 -4.46 -9.38
CA ALA A 85 2.46 -5.13 -9.09
C ALA A 85 2.43 -5.81 -7.72
N GLY A 86 1.88 -5.14 -6.70
CA GLY A 86 1.69 -5.71 -5.36
C GLY A 86 0.76 -6.93 -5.35
N ALA A 87 -0.37 -6.86 -6.06
CA ALA A 87 -1.31 -7.96 -6.22
C ALA A 87 -0.70 -9.14 -6.99
N LEU A 88 0.08 -8.87 -8.04
CA LEU A 88 0.77 -9.89 -8.82
C LEU A 88 1.85 -10.58 -8.00
N LEU A 89 2.67 -9.82 -7.25
CA LEU A 89 3.65 -10.39 -6.31
C LEU A 89 2.95 -11.23 -5.23
N ALA A 90 1.78 -10.80 -4.73
CA ALA A 90 1.00 -11.53 -3.74
C ALA A 90 0.50 -12.88 -4.27
N SER A 91 0.12 -12.91 -5.55
CA SER A 91 -0.36 -14.14 -6.19
C SER A 91 0.76 -15.16 -6.44
N ARG A 92 2.02 -14.71 -6.61
CA ARG A 92 3.06 -15.59 -7.18
C ARG A 92 3.87 -16.40 -6.18
N ARG A 93 4.24 -15.93 -4.96
CA ARG A 93 4.80 -16.80 -3.86
C ARG A 93 4.80 -16.10 -2.49
N ARG A 94 4.38 -16.82 -1.43
CA ARG A 94 4.41 -16.42 0.01
C ARG A 94 5.81 -16.17 0.63
N ARG A 95 6.87 -16.06 -0.16
CA ARG A 95 8.26 -16.06 0.35
C ARG A 95 8.86 -14.67 0.55
N TYR A 96 8.16 -13.62 0.11
CA TYR A 96 8.60 -12.23 0.23
C TYR A 96 7.86 -11.52 1.38
N PRO A 97 8.47 -10.51 2.03
CA PRO A 97 7.77 -9.63 2.97
C PRO A 97 6.75 -8.76 2.21
N LEU A 98 5.65 -9.40 1.85
CA LEU A 98 4.57 -8.98 0.96
C LEU A 98 3.75 -7.80 1.51
N GLU A 99 3.82 -7.63 2.82
CA GLU A 99 3.04 -6.67 3.59
C GLU A 99 3.45 -5.23 3.27
N TRP A 100 4.74 -4.97 3.03
CA TRP A 100 5.24 -3.62 2.77
C TRP A 100 4.87 -3.08 1.38
N VAL A 101 4.89 -3.95 0.35
CA VAL A 101 4.52 -3.55 -1.01
C VAL A 101 3.02 -3.30 -1.11
N LEU A 102 2.22 -4.12 -0.42
CA LEU A 102 0.77 -3.92 -0.33
C LEU A 102 0.45 -2.63 0.43
N LEU A 103 1.06 -2.39 1.59
CA LEU A 103 0.88 -1.14 2.35
C LEU A 103 1.28 0.08 1.52
N ALA A 104 2.43 0.02 0.85
CA ALA A 104 2.90 1.07 -0.05
C ALA A 104 1.90 1.34 -1.18
N GLY A 105 1.40 0.30 -1.85
CA GLY A 105 0.36 0.43 -2.88
C GLY A 105 -0.96 1.02 -2.36
N GLY A 106 -1.35 0.69 -1.12
CA GLY A 106 -2.49 1.28 -0.43
C GLY A 106 -2.34 2.77 -0.19
N VAL A 107 -1.16 3.21 0.25
CA VAL A 107 -0.85 4.63 0.48
C VAL A 107 -0.87 5.41 -0.83
N SER A 108 -0.27 4.90 -1.90
CA SER A 108 -0.29 5.59 -3.20
C SER A 108 -1.69 5.66 -3.83
N ALA A 109 -2.50 4.61 -3.68
CA ALA A 109 -3.89 4.62 -4.13
C ALA A 109 -4.71 5.70 -3.39
N ALA A 110 -4.50 5.84 -2.07
CA ALA A 110 -5.13 6.91 -1.29
C ALA A 110 -4.63 8.29 -1.71
N GLY A 111 -3.32 8.44 -1.97
CA GLY A 111 -2.73 9.68 -2.50
C GLY A 111 -3.38 10.14 -3.81
N PHE A 112 -3.56 9.21 -4.76
CA PHE A 112 -4.24 9.49 -6.02
C PHE A 112 -5.70 9.93 -5.82
N LEU A 113 -6.45 9.25 -4.92
CA LEU A 113 -7.81 9.69 -4.59
C LEU A 113 -7.82 11.10 -3.99
N CYS A 114 -6.89 11.39 -3.07
CA CYS A 114 -6.77 12.69 -2.42
C CYS A 114 -6.46 13.81 -3.42
N GLU A 115 -5.57 13.55 -4.39
CA GLU A 115 -5.26 14.49 -5.46
C GLU A 115 -6.51 14.84 -6.29
N GLN A 116 -7.23 13.82 -6.77
CA GLN A 116 -8.41 14.03 -7.61
C GLN A 116 -9.57 14.67 -6.83
N TYR A 117 -9.68 14.36 -5.54
CA TYR A 117 -10.62 15.01 -4.64
C TYR A 117 -10.29 16.47 -4.39
N ALA A 118 -9.00 16.82 -4.21
CA ALA A 118 -8.58 18.20 -4.05
C ALA A 118 -8.92 19.03 -5.29
N VAL A 119 -8.59 18.52 -6.49
CA VAL A 119 -8.95 19.18 -7.75
C VAL A 119 -10.45 19.36 -7.88
N TYR A 120 -11.22 18.32 -7.52
CA TYR A 120 -12.68 18.38 -7.59
C TYR A 120 -13.27 19.47 -6.68
N VAL A 121 -12.85 19.52 -5.42
CA VAL A 121 -13.44 20.40 -4.40
C VAL A 121 -12.92 21.84 -4.49
N ILE A 122 -11.70 22.05 -5.00
CA ILE A 122 -11.09 23.38 -5.09
C ILE A 122 -11.40 24.03 -6.44
N HIS A 123 -11.44 23.26 -7.52
CA HIS A 123 -11.53 23.79 -8.89
C HIS A 123 -12.83 23.42 -9.61
N ALA A 124 -13.24 22.15 -9.58
CA ALA A 124 -14.41 21.72 -10.37
C ALA A 124 -15.75 22.15 -9.74
N GLU A 125 -15.91 21.97 -8.43
CA GLU A 125 -17.10 22.37 -7.66
C GLU A 125 -16.69 23.08 -6.35
N PRO A 126 -16.20 24.33 -6.43
CA PRO A 126 -15.71 25.08 -5.28
C PRO A 126 -16.75 25.19 -4.16
N GLY A 127 -16.35 24.89 -2.93
CA GLY A 127 -17.16 25.11 -1.72
C GLY A 127 -18.30 24.11 -1.47
N ARG A 128 -18.50 23.12 -2.36
CA ARG A 128 -19.53 22.10 -2.19
C ARG A 128 -19.21 21.09 -1.09
N LEU A 129 -17.94 20.76 -0.93
CA LEU A 129 -17.44 19.80 0.06
C LEU A 129 -16.26 20.41 0.82
N GLY A 130 -16.02 19.93 2.04
CA GLY A 130 -14.86 20.33 2.84
C GLY A 130 -13.64 19.45 2.59
N GLY A 131 -12.49 19.84 3.15
CA GLY A 131 -11.30 18.99 3.21
C GLY A 131 -10.37 19.00 2.00
N GLY A 132 -10.63 19.86 0.99
CA GLY A 132 -9.76 20.00 -0.19
C GLY A 132 -8.29 20.26 0.16
N THR A 133 -8.02 21.13 1.15
CA THR A 133 -6.65 21.43 1.62
C THR A 133 -5.93 20.21 2.20
N TRP A 134 -6.63 19.41 3.01
CA TRP A 134 -6.06 18.19 3.59
C TRP A 134 -5.77 17.13 2.51
N ALA A 135 -6.68 17.00 1.55
CA ALA A 135 -6.50 16.08 0.43
C ALA A 135 -5.33 16.53 -0.47
N ALA A 136 -5.22 17.82 -0.77
CA ALA A 136 -4.08 18.39 -1.49
C ALA A 136 -2.77 18.11 -0.76
N TRP A 137 -2.75 18.30 0.56
CA TRP A 137 -1.58 18.00 1.38
C TRP A 137 -1.17 16.53 1.33
N VAL A 138 -2.10 15.59 1.46
CA VAL A 138 -1.78 14.14 1.36
C VAL A 138 -1.20 13.81 0.00
N SER A 139 -1.73 14.41 -1.09
CA SER A 139 -1.21 14.14 -2.44
C SER A 139 0.24 14.58 -2.64
N THR A 140 0.77 15.54 -1.86
CA THR A 140 2.15 16.02 -2.06
C THR A 140 3.22 15.01 -1.65
N TRP A 141 2.90 14.08 -0.74
CA TRP A 141 3.89 13.18 -0.14
C TRP A 141 3.52 11.69 -0.24
N ALA A 142 2.25 11.33 -0.43
CA ALA A 142 1.79 9.93 -0.44
C ALA A 142 2.37 9.08 -1.58
N TRP A 143 2.92 9.69 -2.63
CA TRP A 143 3.61 8.99 -3.71
C TRP A 143 4.99 8.46 -3.28
N ALA A 144 5.69 9.17 -2.38
CA ALA A 144 7.11 8.94 -2.10
C ALA A 144 7.42 7.56 -1.49
N PRO A 145 6.67 7.05 -0.49
CA PRO A 145 6.98 5.77 0.13
C PRO A 145 6.99 4.61 -0.86
N ALA A 146 5.94 4.50 -1.68
CA ALA A 146 5.82 3.40 -2.63
C ALA A 146 6.79 3.53 -3.79
N TYR A 147 6.92 4.74 -4.33
CA TYR A 147 7.79 5.00 -5.47
C TYR A 147 9.26 4.74 -5.12
N LEU A 148 9.73 5.30 -4.01
CA LEU A 148 11.11 5.14 -3.58
C LEU A 148 11.39 3.71 -3.11
N ALA A 149 10.47 3.05 -2.42
CA ALA A 149 10.63 1.64 -2.05
C ALA A 149 10.73 0.74 -3.29
N ALA A 150 9.89 0.97 -4.30
CA ALA A 150 9.95 0.22 -5.54
C ALA A 150 11.27 0.46 -6.31
N LEU A 151 11.79 1.68 -6.31
CA LEU A 151 13.05 1.99 -6.98
C LEU A 151 14.30 1.48 -6.25
N THR A 152 14.28 1.47 -4.92
CA THR A 152 15.49 1.22 -4.12
C THR A 152 15.50 -0.15 -3.46
N LEU A 153 14.40 -0.54 -2.81
CA LEU A 153 14.31 -1.80 -2.06
C LEU A 153 14.01 -2.97 -2.99
N LEU A 154 13.24 -2.77 -4.06
CA LEU A 154 12.90 -3.85 -4.99
C LEU A 154 14.15 -4.44 -5.66
N PRO A 155 15.08 -3.66 -6.25
CA PRO A 155 16.31 -4.22 -6.82
C PRO A 155 17.25 -4.81 -5.76
N LEU A 156 17.27 -4.23 -4.55
CA LEU A 156 18.17 -4.64 -3.47
C LEU A 156 17.75 -5.98 -2.85
N LEU A 157 16.46 -6.26 -2.84
CA LEU A 157 15.86 -7.46 -2.24
C LEU A 157 15.52 -8.52 -3.29
N PHE A 158 15.59 -8.22 -4.58
CA PHE A 158 15.37 -9.19 -5.65
C PHE A 158 16.60 -10.13 -5.79
N PRO A 159 16.41 -11.45 -5.99
CA PRO A 159 15.16 -12.19 -6.16
C PRO A 159 14.63 -12.88 -4.90
N ASP A 160 15.31 -12.82 -3.75
CA ASP A 160 15.01 -13.71 -2.62
C ASP A 160 14.31 -13.04 -1.42
N GLY A 161 14.09 -11.72 -1.47
CA GLY A 161 13.44 -10.97 -0.39
C GLY A 161 14.33 -10.70 0.81
N HIS A 162 15.59 -11.09 0.75
CA HIS A 162 16.58 -10.88 1.80
C HIS A 162 17.86 -10.27 1.25
N PRO A 163 18.52 -9.38 2.02
CA PRO A 163 19.79 -8.81 1.61
C PRO A 163 20.81 -9.91 1.24
N PRO A 164 21.67 -9.70 0.23
CA PRO A 164 22.63 -10.73 -0.24
C PRO A 164 23.55 -11.29 0.84
N SER A 165 23.77 -10.53 1.92
CA SER A 165 24.49 -10.96 3.12
C SER A 165 24.15 -10.06 4.32
N PRO A 166 24.38 -10.47 5.58
CA PRO A 166 24.05 -9.68 6.77
C PRO A 166 24.66 -8.27 6.81
N ARG A 167 25.78 -8.07 6.11
CA ARG A 167 26.46 -6.77 5.93
C ARG A 167 25.66 -5.73 5.13
N TRP A 168 24.60 -6.13 4.43
CA TRP A 168 23.70 -5.20 3.70
C TRP A 168 22.53 -4.72 4.56
N ARG A 169 22.34 -5.23 5.78
CA ARG A 169 21.30 -4.75 6.71
C ARG A 169 21.43 -3.24 7.00
N PRO A 170 22.63 -2.67 7.21
CA PRO A 170 22.80 -1.22 7.34
C PRO A 170 22.34 -0.44 6.10
N VAL A 171 22.61 -0.96 4.90
CA VAL A 171 22.19 -0.33 3.63
C VAL A 171 20.66 -0.25 3.54
N VAL A 172 19.97 -1.34 3.90
CA VAL A 172 18.49 -1.35 3.97
C VAL A 172 17.98 -0.29 4.94
N TRP A 173 18.61 -0.15 6.12
CA TRP A 173 18.24 0.88 7.10
C TRP A 173 18.47 2.30 6.58
N VAL A 174 19.59 2.56 5.89
CA VAL A 174 19.87 3.86 5.26
C VAL A 174 18.82 4.18 4.20
N VAL A 175 18.43 3.20 3.38
CA VAL A 175 17.39 3.38 2.37
C VAL A 175 16.04 3.69 3.02
N VAL A 176 15.62 2.92 4.02
CA VAL A 176 14.36 3.16 4.74
C VAL A 176 14.36 4.54 5.42
N ALA A 177 15.46 4.92 6.06
CA ALA A 177 15.61 6.24 6.67
C ALA A 177 15.56 7.36 5.61
N GLY A 178 16.17 7.15 4.44
CA GLY A 178 16.10 8.08 3.32
C GLY A 178 14.68 8.25 2.80
N ILE A 179 13.94 7.15 2.60
CA ILE A 179 12.53 7.19 2.19
C ILE A 179 11.69 7.96 3.21
N ALA A 180 11.88 7.69 4.51
CA ALA A 180 11.17 8.38 5.58
C ALA A 180 11.51 9.87 5.61
N ALA A 181 12.79 10.23 5.48
CA ALA A 181 13.26 11.60 5.46
C ALA A 181 12.71 12.37 4.24
N THR A 182 12.73 11.78 3.05
CA THR A 182 12.16 12.38 1.84
C THR A 182 10.65 12.55 1.94
N THR A 183 9.94 11.54 2.47
CA THR A 183 8.49 11.62 2.68
C THR A 183 8.15 12.73 3.68
N LEU A 184 8.90 12.81 4.78
CA LEU A 184 8.71 13.86 5.78
C LEU A 184 9.05 15.24 5.22
N ALA A 185 10.14 15.38 4.45
CA ALA A 185 10.49 16.62 3.80
C ALA A 185 9.40 17.08 2.82
N ALA A 186 8.82 16.17 2.03
CA ALA A 186 7.70 16.47 1.13
C ALA A 186 6.39 16.81 1.87
N ALA A 187 6.15 16.18 3.03
CA ALA A 187 4.99 16.47 3.86
C ALA A 187 5.11 17.81 4.59
N LEU A 188 6.33 18.22 4.91
CA LEU A 188 6.64 19.47 5.60
C LEU A 188 6.89 20.64 4.65
N SER A 189 7.25 20.38 3.39
CA SER A 189 7.56 21.44 2.43
C SER A 189 6.31 22.26 2.11
N SER A 190 6.46 23.57 2.17
CA SER A 190 5.40 24.55 1.91
C SER A 190 5.18 24.81 0.40
N GLU A 191 5.96 24.17 -0.47
CA GLU A 191 6.26 24.70 -1.82
C GLU A 191 5.35 24.24 -2.95
N HIS A 192 4.33 23.41 -2.73
CA HIS A 192 3.56 22.84 -3.84
C HIS A 192 2.09 23.26 -3.90
N LEU A 193 1.82 24.58 -3.87
CA LEU A 193 0.61 25.18 -4.47
C LEU A 193 0.96 26.57 -5.01
N ALA A 194 1.36 26.65 -6.27
CA ALA A 194 1.23 27.89 -7.02
C ALA A 194 -0.28 28.22 -7.09
N SER A 195 -0.69 29.40 -6.60
CA SER A 195 -2.07 29.89 -6.41
C SER A 195 -2.77 29.56 -5.07
N PRO A 196 -3.68 30.43 -4.59
CA PRO A 196 -3.91 30.75 -3.18
C PRO A 196 -4.74 29.67 -2.47
N ALA A 197 -4.13 28.52 -2.26
CA ALA A 197 -4.61 27.52 -1.34
C ALA A 197 -3.62 27.44 -0.17
N PRO A 198 -4.08 27.26 1.07
CA PRO A 198 -3.21 27.32 2.23
C PRO A 198 -2.13 26.26 2.09
N GLY A 199 -0.87 26.65 2.28
CA GLY A 199 0.25 25.72 2.36
C GLY A 199 0.01 24.66 3.45
N ASN A 200 0.97 23.72 3.58
CA ASN A 200 0.98 22.64 4.56
C ASN A 200 0.11 22.96 5.80
N PRO A 201 -0.99 22.22 6.07
CA PRO A 201 -1.92 22.54 7.16
C PRO A 201 -1.29 22.42 8.55
N LEU A 202 -0.08 21.84 8.63
CA LEU A 202 0.74 21.74 9.82
C LEU A 202 1.86 22.79 9.88
N ALA A 203 2.01 23.64 8.85
CA ALA A 203 2.94 24.75 8.89
C ALA A 203 2.48 25.77 9.93
N VAL A 204 3.16 25.79 11.06
CA VAL A 204 3.04 26.88 12.04
C VAL A 204 3.59 28.15 11.37
N ALA A 205 2.88 29.26 11.49
CA ALA A 205 3.11 30.54 10.79
C ALA A 205 4.45 31.27 11.12
N GLY A 206 5.51 30.56 11.52
CA GLY A 206 6.74 31.16 12.05
C GLY A 206 8.05 30.61 11.48
N LEU A 207 8.03 29.82 10.41
CA LEU A 207 9.24 29.36 9.72
C LEU A 207 9.13 29.61 8.20
N ALA A 208 9.00 30.89 7.84
CA ALA A 208 9.16 31.41 6.49
C ALA A 208 10.24 32.49 6.50
#